data_AF-H6SR34-F1
#
_entry.id   AF-H6SR34-F1
#
_cell.length_a   1.000
_cell.length_b   1.000
_cell.length_c   1.000
_cell.angle_alpha   90.00
_cell.angle_beta   90.00
_cell.angle_gamma   90.00
#
_symmetry.space_group_name_H-M   'P 1'
#
loop_
_entity.id
_entity.type
_entity.pdbx_description
1 polymer ?
#
loop_
_entity_poly.entity_id
_entity_poly.type
_entity_poly.pdbx_seq_one_letter_code
_entity_poly.pdbx_strand_id
1 'polypeptide(L)'
;MTPAPMPPAPRSWWPRPRTGWCAPGRVLVFGVPGPTATIALDHFRFYRDEIQLLASFTSLKNSQQAIDLMASGVVEVADIVSHRIALSECPTFLERMKAGDGRLRKVCVTNFAA
;
A
#
# COMPACT_ATOMS: atom_id res chain seq x y z
N MET A 1 24.02 -57.97 -20.98
CA MET A 1 23.41 -56.64 -21.18
C MET A 1 23.54 -55.87 -19.88
N THR A 2 24.56 -55.01 -19.80
CA THR A 2 24.87 -54.19 -18.62
C THR A 2 24.07 -52.89 -18.74
N PRO A 3 23.39 -52.39 -17.69
CA PRO A 3 22.61 -51.17 -17.78
C PRO A 3 23.52 -49.96 -18.06
N ALA A 4 23.03 -49.02 -18.87
CA ALA A 4 23.73 -47.79 -19.18
C ALA A 4 23.94 -46.94 -17.91
N PRO A 5 25.07 -46.21 -17.80
CA PRO A 5 25.33 -45.35 -16.65
C PRO A 5 24.31 -44.22 -16.55
N MET A 6 23.87 -43.90 -15.32
CA MET A 6 22.98 -42.76 -15.07
C MET A 6 23.62 -41.45 -15.56
N PRO A 7 22.84 -40.53 -16.16
CA PRO A 7 23.35 -39.21 -16.53
C PRO A 7 23.74 -38.42 -15.28
N PRO A 8 24.78 -37.57 -15.36
CA PRO A 8 25.18 -36.73 -14.23
C PRO A 8 24.05 -35.75 -13.89
N ALA A 9 23.77 -35.61 -12.59
CA ALA A 9 22.78 -34.65 -12.10
C ALA A 9 23.12 -33.23 -12.56
N PRO A 10 22.13 -32.43 -13.02
CA PRO A 10 22.39 -31.09 -13.52
C PRO A 10 23.00 -30.21 -12.44
N ARG A 11 24.22 -29.74 -12.71
CA ARG A 11 24.87 -28.67 -11.95
C ARG A 11 23.95 -27.44 -11.96
N SER A 12 23.61 -26.97 -10.75
CA SER A 12 22.90 -25.72 -10.43
C SER A 12 21.45 -25.57 -10.93
N TRP A 13 20.49 -26.05 -10.15
CA TRP A 13 19.09 -25.57 -10.16
C TRP A 13 18.86 -24.39 -9.21
N TRP A 14 19.88 -23.92 -8.48
CA TRP A 14 19.77 -22.80 -7.55
C TRP A 14 20.90 -21.80 -7.77
N PRO A 15 20.62 -20.56 -8.22
CA PRO A 15 21.54 -19.47 -7.94
C PRO A 15 21.51 -19.26 -6.42
N ARG A 16 22.64 -19.47 -5.74
CA ARG A 16 22.78 -18.99 -4.36
C ARG A 16 22.91 -17.46 -4.41
N PRO A 17 22.05 -16.67 -3.77
CA PRO A 17 22.44 -15.33 -3.38
C PRO A 17 23.45 -15.44 -2.23
N ARG A 18 24.64 -14.89 -2.48
CA ARG A 18 25.60 -14.51 -1.45
C ARG A 18 24.90 -13.47 -0.55
N THR A 19 25.01 -13.63 0.78
CA THR A 19 24.51 -12.72 1.84
C THR A 19 23.00 -12.51 1.96
N GLY A 20 22.45 -12.83 3.13
CA GLY A 20 21.14 -12.35 3.60
C GLY A 20 20.06 -13.43 3.68
N TRP A 21 19.63 -13.75 4.89
CA TRP A 21 18.32 -14.36 5.11
C TRP A 21 17.28 -13.41 4.49
N CYS A 22 16.41 -13.88 3.59
CA CYS A 22 15.23 -13.09 3.21
C CYS A 22 14.40 -12.93 4.49
N ALA A 23 14.39 -11.73 5.07
CA ALA A 23 13.49 -11.45 6.18
C ALA A 23 12.04 -11.64 5.69
N PRO A 24 11.16 -12.25 6.50
CA PRO A 24 9.75 -12.41 6.14
C PRO A 24 9.13 -11.03 5.84
N GLY A 25 8.52 -10.92 4.66
CA GLY A 25 7.92 -9.69 4.16
C GLY A 25 6.48 -9.52 4.66
N ARG A 26 6.02 -8.26 4.77
CA ARG A 26 4.62 -7.96 5.11
C ARG A 26 4.04 -7.00 4.09
N VAL A 27 2.83 -7.31 3.62
CA VAL A 27 2.04 -6.47 2.70
C VAL A 27 0.78 -6.02 3.41
N LEU A 28 0.55 -4.72 3.47
CA LEU A 28 -0.67 -4.13 4.03
C LEU A 28 -1.58 -3.63 2.91
N VAL A 29 -2.79 -4.19 2.84
CA VAL A 29 -3.86 -3.71 1.96
C VAL A 29 -4.68 -2.69 2.74
N PHE A 30 -4.54 -1.41 2.37
CA PHE A 30 -5.24 -0.28 2.99
C PHE A 30 -6.24 0.42 2.06
N GLY A 31 -6.14 0.17 0.74
CA GLY A 31 -7.12 0.68 -0.22
C GLY A 31 -8.49 0.05 0.01
N VAL A 32 -9.57 0.79 -0.27
CA VAL A 32 -10.95 0.29 -0.18
C VAL A 32 -11.28 -0.48 -1.45
N PRO A 33 -11.41 -1.82 -1.41
CA PRO A 33 -11.84 -2.59 -2.56
C PRO A 33 -13.34 -2.40 -2.82
N GLY A 34 -13.75 -2.63 -4.07
CA GLY A 34 -15.17 -2.84 -4.36
C GLY A 34 -15.68 -4.12 -3.68
N PRO A 35 -17.00 -4.27 -3.45
CA PRO A 35 -17.57 -5.41 -2.69
C PRO A 35 -17.24 -6.80 -3.25
N THR A 36 -16.96 -6.90 -4.55
CA THR A 36 -16.67 -8.15 -5.26
C THR A 36 -15.23 -8.22 -5.75
N ALA A 37 -14.36 -7.28 -5.37
CA ALA A 37 -12.98 -7.25 -5.85
C ALA A 37 -12.16 -8.40 -5.23
N THR A 38 -11.36 -9.05 -6.07
CA THR A 38 -10.49 -10.16 -5.68
C THR A 38 -9.02 -9.81 -5.91
N ILE A 39 -8.12 -10.47 -5.18
CA ILE A 39 -6.67 -10.33 -5.33
C ILE A 39 -6.11 -11.69 -5.73
N ALA A 40 -5.38 -11.75 -6.85
CA ALA A 40 -4.60 -12.92 -7.24
C ALA A 40 -3.20 -12.84 -6.62
N LEU A 41 -2.70 -13.95 -6.07
CA LEU A 41 -1.38 -14.02 -5.44
C LEU A 41 -0.63 -15.30 -5.84
N ASP A 42 0.70 -15.22 -5.85
CA ASP A 42 1.58 -16.37 -6.07
C ASP A 42 1.75 -17.15 -4.77
N HIS A 43 1.00 -18.25 -4.65
CA HIS A 43 0.99 -19.08 -3.45
C HIS A 43 2.38 -19.65 -3.11
N PHE A 44 3.16 -20.08 -4.12
CA PHE A 44 4.45 -20.70 -3.87
C PHE A 44 5.44 -19.68 -3.31
N ARG A 45 5.40 -18.44 -3.81
CA ARG A 45 6.22 -17.36 -3.29
C ARG A 45 5.86 -16.98 -1.86
N PHE A 46 4.58 -16.84 -1.55
CA PHE A 46 4.13 -16.52 -0.19
C PHE A 46 4.55 -17.58 0.83
N TYR A 47 4.45 -18.86 0.44
CA TYR A 47 4.90 -19.98 1.26
C TYR A 47 6.42 -19.99 1.44
N ARG A 48 7.19 -19.87 0.36
CA ARG A 48 8.67 -19.96 0.38
C ARG A 48 9.31 -18.78 1.13
N ASP A 49 8.78 -17.58 0.94
CA ASP A 49 9.34 -16.34 1.48
C ASP A 49 8.63 -15.89 2.78
N GLU A 50 7.72 -16.72 3.31
CA GLU A 50 6.93 -16.48 4.53
C GLU A 50 6.27 -15.09 4.56
N ILE A 51 5.70 -14.67 3.42
CA ILE A 51 5.10 -13.33 3.28
C ILE A 51 3.74 -13.29 3.98
N GLN A 52 3.50 -12.28 4.81
CA GLN A 52 2.20 -12.04 5.44
C GLN A 52 1.38 -11.00 4.67
N LEU A 53 0.11 -11.31 4.45
CA LEU A 53 -0.88 -10.35 3.92
C LEU A 53 -1.76 -9.85 5.06
N LEU A 54 -1.76 -8.54 5.29
CA LEU A 54 -2.52 -7.86 6.31
C LEU A 54 -3.56 -6.96 5.65
N ALA A 55 -4.77 -6.92 6.22
CA ALA A 55 -5.78 -5.95 5.88
C ALA A 55 -5.97 -4.99 7.06
N SER A 56 -6.11 -3.69 6.77
CA SER A 56 -6.48 -2.71 7.79
C SER A 56 -7.74 -1.98 7.37
N PHE A 57 -8.72 -2.01 8.26
CA PHE A 57 -9.97 -1.28 8.11
C PHE A 57 -10.00 -0.19 9.17
N THR A 58 -10.02 1.06 8.71
CA THR A 58 -10.12 2.28 9.50
C THR A 58 -9.02 2.51 10.56
N SER A 59 -9.06 3.71 11.15
CA SER A 59 -8.31 4.05 12.35
C SER A 59 -9.08 3.57 13.58
N LEU A 60 -8.46 2.71 14.39
CA LEU A 60 -8.94 2.34 15.72
C LEU A 60 -8.00 2.92 16.77
N LYS A 61 -8.48 3.87 17.56
CA LYS A 61 -7.78 4.44 18.73
C LYS A 61 -6.38 5.02 18.44
N ASN A 62 -6.06 5.37 17.19
CA ASN A 62 -4.74 5.90 16.83
C ASN A 62 -4.71 7.43 16.63
N SER A 63 -5.83 8.13 16.82
CA SER A 63 -5.92 9.58 16.61
C SER A 63 -4.94 10.35 17.50
N GLN A 64 -4.80 9.96 18.77
CA GLN A 64 -3.86 10.63 19.67
C GLN A 64 -2.41 10.42 19.21
N GLN A 65 -2.04 9.19 18.83
CA GLN A 65 -0.71 8.89 18.31
C GLN A 65 -0.40 9.71 17.04
N ALA A 66 -1.39 9.89 16.15
CA ALA A 66 -1.23 10.72 14.97
C ALA A 66 -1.03 12.21 15.32
N ILE A 67 -1.75 12.73 16.32
CA ILE A 67 -1.57 14.09 16.83
C ILE A 67 -0.17 14.26 17.41
N ASP A 68 0.31 13.31 18.21
CA ASP A 68 1.64 13.38 18.83
C ASP A 68 2.76 13.37 17.76
N LEU A 69 2.58 12.59 16.69
CA LEU A 69 3.49 12.56 15.54
C LEU A 69 3.52 13.89 14.76
N MET A 70 2.37 14.54 14.60
CA MET A 70 2.29 15.87 13.97
C MET A 70 2.87 16.95 14.89
N ALA A 71 2.55 16.92 16.18
CA ALA A 71 3.00 17.91 17.16
C ALA A 71 4.53 17.85 17.39
N SER A 72 5.12 16.66 17.28
CA SER A 72 6.58 16.48 17.36
C SER A 72 7.33 16.89 16.09
N GLY A 73 6.64 17.23 15.00
CA GLY A 73 7.25 17.54 13.69
C GLY A 73 7.85 16.33 12.97
N VAL A 74 7.64 15.11 13.49
CA VAL A 74 8.08 13.88 12.81
C VAL A 74 7.28 13.65 11.52
N VAL A 75 6.02 14.07 11.51
CA VAL A 75 5.13 13.99 10.35
C VAL A 75 4.56 15.36 10.02
N GLU A 76 5.03 15.95 8.93
CA GLU A 76 4.50 17.20 8.37
C GLU A 76 3.40 16.90 7.34
N VAL A 77 2.19 17.41 7.57
CA VAL A 77 1.00 17.12 6.74
C VAL A 77 0.49 18.32 5.94
N ALA A 78 1.05 19.51 6.15
CA ALA A 78 0.57 20.75 5.54
C ALA A 78 0.52 20.66 4.00
N ASP A 79 1.55 20.07 3.39
CA ASP A 79 1.71 19.97 1.93
C ASP A 79 0.75 18.98 1.24
N ILE A 80 0.09 18.13 2.04
CA ILE A 80 -0.94 17.21 1.56
C ILE A 80 -2.20 17.99 1.15
N VAL A 81 -2.50 19.10 1.85
CA VAL A 81 -3.63 19.97 1.54
C VAL A 81 -3.33 20.73 0.25
N SER A 82 -3.92 20.28 -0.85
CA SER A 82 -3.69 20.93 -2.14
C SER A 82 -4.58 22.15 -2.36
N HIS A 83 -5.78 22.19 -1.78
CA HIS A 83 -6.72 23.30 -1.91
C HIS A 83 -7.47 23.57 -0.62
N ARG A 84 -7.73 24.86 -0.35
CA ARG A 84 -8.63 25.34 0.69
C ARG A 84 -9.77 26.09 0.00
N ILE A 85 -11.00 25.68 0.26
CA ILE A 85 -12.17 26.15 -0.50
C ILE A 85 -13.27 26.66 0.44
N ALA A 86 -14.17 27.46 -0.11
CA ALA A 86 -15.45 27.76 0.50
C ALA A 86 -16.45 26.61 0.29
N LEU A 87 -17.46 26.53 1.17
CA LEU A 87 -18.51 25.52 1.08
C LEU A 87 -19.28 25.59 -0.25
N SER A 88 -19.47 26.79 -0.80
CA SER A 88 -20.13 27.02 -2.08
C SER A 88 -19.38 26.42 -3.28
N GLU A 89 -18.07 26.18 -3.16
CA GLU A 89 -17.23 25.62 -4.22
C GLU A 89 -17.22 24.08 -4.22
N CYS A 90 -17.76 23.44 -3.17
CA CYS A 90 -17.79 21.99 -3.04
C CYS A 90 -18.35 21.26 -4.29
N PRO A 91 -19.48 21.66 -4.88
CA PRO A 91 -20.01 20.98 -6.07
C PRO A 91 -19.01 20.95 -7.23
N THR A 92 -18.35 22.07 -7.52
CA THR A 92 -17.34 22.16 -8.58
C THR A 92 -16.15 21.25 -8.32
N PHE A 93 -15.66 21.21 -7.07
CA PHE A 93 -14.54 20.35 -6.71
C PHE A 93 -14.89 18.87 -6.73
N LEU A 94 -16.12 18.49 -6.40
CA LEU A 94 -16.59 17.11 -6.54
C LEU A 94 -16.58 16.65 -8.00
N GLU A 95 -17.00 17.49 -8.94
CA GLU A 95 -16.93 17.15 -10.37
C GLU A 95 -15.48 17.02 -10.86
N ARG A 96 -14.57 17.89 -10.39
CA ARG A 96 -13.13 17.75 -10.68
C ARG A 96 -12.54 16.45 -10.12
N MET A 97 -12.97 16.03 -8.92
CA MET A 97 -12.56 14.75 -8.34
C MET A 97 -13.05 13.56 -9.17
N LYS A 98 -14.32 13.57 -9.61
CA LYS A 98 -14.87 12.54 -10.50
C LYS A 98 -14.14 12.48 -11.85
N ALA A 99 -13.75 13.64 -12.38
CA ALA A 99 -12.97 13.74 -13.62
C ALA A 99 -11.51 13.28 -13.47
N GLY A 100 -11.05 12.94 -12.25
CA GLY A 100 -9.69 12.47 -12.02
C GLY A 100 -8.63 13.56 -12.14
N ASP A 101 -8.93 14.79 -11.72
CA ASP A 101 -7.96 15.88 -11.71
C ASP A 101 -6.77 15.55 -10.79
N GLY A 102 -5.63 15.19 -11.40
CA GLY A 102 -4.40 14.79 -10.70
C GLY A 102 -3.75 15.90 -9.85
N ARG A 103 -4.25 17.14 -9.90
CA ARG A 103 -3.82 18.23 -9.01
C ARG A 103 -4.53 18.17 -7.64
N LEU A 104 -5.59 17.39 -7.52
CA LEU A 104 -6.33 17.22 -6.26
C LEU A 104 -5.66 16.13 -5.42
N ARG A 105 -5.24 16.50 -4.19
CA ARG A 105 -4.73 15.59 -3.17
C ARG A 105 -5.71 15.55 -2.00
N LYS A 106 -5.63 16.56 -1.14
CA LYS A 106 -6.61 16.82 -0.07
C LYS A 106 -7.21 18.22 -0.24
N VAL A 107 -8.52 18.26 -0.44
CA VAL A 107 -9.30 19.51 -0.44
C VAL A 107 -9.88 19.71 0.95
N CYS A 108 -9.70 20.91 1.52
CA CYS A 108 -10.18 21.28 2.84
C CYS A 108 -11.18 22.42 2.72
N VAL A 109 -12.36 22.27 3.30
CA VAL A 109 -13.33 23.37 3.39
C VAL A 109 -12.95 24.22 4.60
N THR A 110 -12.61 25.48 4.37
CA THR A 110 -12.16 26.40 5.42
C THR A 110 -13.07 27.59 5.61
N ASN A 111 -13.94 27.88 4.64
CA ASN A 111 -14.94 28.93 4.74
C ASN A 111 -16.34 28.33 4.65
N PHE A 112 -17.13 28.52 5.70
CA PHE A 112 -18.50 28.03 5.81
C PHE A 112 -19.54 29.14 5.71
N ALA A 113 -19.11 30.39 5.55
CA ALA A 113 -20.02 31.49 5.26
C ALA A 113 -20.53 31.33 3.82
N ALA A 114 -21.87 31.36 3.69
CA ALA A 114 -22.57 31.32 2.41
C ALA A 114 -22.46 32.68 1.70
#